data_AF-A0A223NSK3-F1
#
_entry.id   AF-A0A223NSK3-F1
#
_cell.length_a   1.000
_cell.length_b   1.000
_cell.length_c   1.000
_cell.angle_alpha   90.00
_cell.angle_beta   90.00
_cell.angle_gamma   90.00
#
_symmetry.space_group_name_H-M   'P 1'
#
loop_
_entity.id
_entity.type
_entity.pdbx_description
1 polymer ?
#
loop_
_entity_poly.entity_id
_entity_poly.type
_entity_poly.pdbx_seq_one_letter_code
_entity_poly.pdbx_strand_id
1 'polypeptide(L)' 'MDGTANAGQVQPADDNNQQLRALKHDVKNQLSNILLAIEQLRYEIPEPSADCLFYLDSISMSSATIDKLLNEAG' A
#
# COMPACT_ATOMS: atom_id res chain seq x y z
N MET A 1 -6.55 -55.10 9.18
CA MET A 1 -6.49 -54.44 7.86
C MET A 1 -6.67 -52.97 8.17
N ASP A 2 -5.53 -52.29 8.15
CA ASP A 2 -5.31 -50.98 8.77
C ASP A 2 -5.91 -49.84 7.93
N GLY A 3 -6.25 -48.77 8.62
CA GLY A 3 -7.17 -47.73 8.19
C GLY A 3 -6.73 -46.94 6.95
N THR A 4 -7.72 -46.66 6.11
CA THR A 4 -7.66 -45.67 5.03
C THR A 4 -7.37 -44.29 5.60
N ALA A 5 -6.18 -43.77 5.31
CA ALA A 5 -5.77 -42.40 5.60
C ALA A 5 -6.64 -41.41 4.81
N ASN A 6 -7.48 -40.65 5.52
CA ASN A 6 -8.10 -39.45 4.99
C ASN A 6 -7.11 -38.29 5.12
N ALA A 7 -6.28 -38.07 4.09
CA ALA A 7 -5.44 -36.88 4.00
C ALA A 7 -6.32 -35.68 3.63
N GLY A 8 -6.98 -35.10 4.63
CA GLY A 8 -7.55 -33.77 4.52
C GLY A 8 -6.43 -32.78 4.21
N GLN A 9 -6.41 -32.25 2.99
CA GLN A 9 -5.50 -31.17 2.60
C GLN A 9 -5.84 -29.93 3.41
N VAL A 10 -5.03 -29.66 4.44
CA VAL A 10 -5.03 -28.38 5.15
C VAL A 10 -4.20 -27.42 4.29
N GLN A 11 -4.86 -26.66 3.42
CA GLN A 11 -4.22 -25.52 2.74
C GLN A 11 -3.93 -24.43 3.80
N PRO A 12 -2.68 -23.97 3.95
CA PRO A 12 -2.25 -23.32 5.19
C PRO A 12 -2.58 -21.83 5.15
N ALA A 13 -3.11 -21.29 6.24
CA ALA A 13 -3.36 -19.87 6.43
C ALA A 13 -2.09 -18.99 6.28
N ASP A 14 -0.90 -19.60 6.26
CA ASP A 14 0.39 -18.92 6.11
C ASP A 14 0.61 -18.29 4.73
N ASP A 15 0.11 -18.91 3.66
CA ASP A 15 0.26 -18.39 2.29
C ASP A 15 -0.55 -17.11 2.09
N ASN A 16 -1.77 -17.05 2.65
CA ASN A 16 -2.63 -15.86 2.59
C ASN A 16 -1.99 -14.67 3.33
N ASN A 17 -1.36 -14.93 4.49
CA ASN A 17 -0.63 -13.90 5.22
C ASN A 17 0.61 -13.42 4.46
N GLN A 18 1.31 -14.30 3.75
CA GLN A 18 2.43 -13.91 2.91
C GLN A 18 2.00 -13.06 1.72
N GLN A 19 0.92 -13.43 1.04
CA GLN A 19 0.35 -12.65 -0.07
C GLN A 19 -0.09 -11.26 0.38
N LEU A 20 -0.75 -11.16 1.54
CA LEU A 20 -1.14 -9.87 2.11
C LEU A 20 0.08 -9.00 2.46
N ARG A 21 1.13 -9.58 3.05
CA ARG A 21 2.38 -8.85 3.35
C ARG A 21 3.05 -8.33 2.08
N ALA A 22 3.11 -9.15 1.03
CA ALA A 22 3.67 -8.73 -0.25
C ALA A 22 2.86 -7.58 -0.87
N LEU A 23 1.52 -7.69 -0.86
CA LEU A 23 0.65 -6.62 -1.33
C LEU A 23 0.84 -5.32 -0.53
N LYS A 24 0.89 -5.40 0.82
CA LYS A 24 1.16 -4.22 1.67
C LYS A 24 2.48 -3.56 1.30
N HIS A 25 3.54 -4.34 1.11
CA HIS A 25 4.84 -3.84 0.69
C HIS A 25 4.76 -3.10 -0.65
N ASP A 26 4.11 -3.70 -1.64
CA ASP A 26 4.03 -3.13 -2.98
C ASP A 26 3.22 -1.83 -3.01
N VAL A 27 2.11 -1.77 -2.26
CA VAL A 27 1.33 -0.53 -2.14
C VAL A 27 2.15 0.55 -1.41
N LYS A 28 2.84 0.22 -0.32
CA LYS A 28 3.73 1.17 0.38
C LYS A 28 4.82 1.73 -0.52
N ASN A 29 5.36 0.90 -1.40
CA ASN A 29 6.34 1.33 -2.39
C ASN A 29 5.72 2.33 -3.38
N GLN A 30 4.50 2.09 -3.87
CA GLN A 30 3.78 3.05 -4.73
C GLN A 30 3.49 4.37 -4.00
N LEU A 31 3.06 4.32 -2.74
CA LEU A 31 2.82 5.52 -1.95
C LEU A 31 4.10 6.35 -1.76
N SER A 32 5.23 5.68 -1.50
CA SER A 32 6.53 6.32 -1.41
C SER A 32 6.93 7.00 -2.73
N ASN A 33 6.70 6.34 -3.86
CA ASN A 33 6.97 6.92 -5.19
C ASN A 33 6.07 8.12 -5.50
N ILE A 34 4.79 8.07 -5.14
CA ILE A 34 3.84 9.19 -5.32
C ILE A 34 4.29 10.40 -4.48
N LEU A 35 4.60 10.17 -3.20
CA LEU A 35 5.06 11.24 -2.32
C LEU A 35 6.36 11.87 -2.84
N LEU A 36 7.32 11.06 -3.28
CA LEU A 36 8.55 11.56 -3.88
C LEU A 36 8.27 12.41 -5.13
N ALA A 37 7.39 11.94 -6.03
CA ALA A 37 7.03 12.68 -7.23
C ALA A 37 6.36 14.02 -6.92
N ILE A 38 5.47 14.08 -5.91
CA ILE A 38 4.86 15.33 -5.46
C ILE A 38 5.91 16.29 -4.93
N GLU A 39 6.84 15.82 -4.10
CA GLU A 39 7.91 16.65 -3.56
C GLU A 39 8.79 17.23 -4.67
N GLN A 40 9.17 16.44 -5.68
CA GLN A 40 9.92 16.97 -6.82
C GLN A 40 9.10 17.97 -7.64
N LEU A 41 7.82 17.66 -7.90
CA LEU A 41 6.93 18.50 -8.69
C LEU A 41 6.72 19.89 -8.07
N ARG A 42 6.73 20.00 -6.73
CA ARG A 42 6.67 21.30 -6.03
C ARG A 42 7.80 22.24 -6.41
N TYR A 43 8.98 21.72 -6.75
CA TYR A 43 10.13 22.52 -7.19
C TYR A 43 10.10 22.82 -8.70
N GLU A 44 9.37 22.02 -9.48
CA GLU A 44 9.27 22.19 -10.94
C GLU A 44 8.17 23.16 -11.37
N ILE A 45 7.19 23.46 -10.51
CA ILE A 45 6.09 24.37 -10.83
C ILE A 45 6.45 25.80 -10.38
N PRO A 46 6.75 26.74 -11.30
CA PRO A 46 6.92 28.14 -10.95
C PRO A 46 5.57 28.77 -10.61
N GLU A 47 5.55 29.54 -9.52
CA GLU A 47 4.36 30.29 -9.05
C GLU A 47 3.07 29.45 -9.04
N PRO A 48 3.03 28.34 -8.27
CA PRO A 48 1.86 27.46 -8.26
C PRO A 48 0.63 28.22 -7.75
N SER A 49 -0.51 28.03 -8.43
CA SER A 49 -1.78 28.57 -7.97
C SER A 49 -2.21 27.93 -6.64
N ALA A 50 -3.12 28.58 -5.92
CA ALA A 50 -3.69 28.04 -4.69
C ALA A 50 -4.37 26.66 -4.93
N ASP A 51 -5.06 26.50 -6.05
CA ASP A 51 -5.68 25.22 -6.42
C ASP A 51 -4.63 24.13 -6.68
N CYS A 52 -3.53 24.49 -7.36
CA CYS A 52 -2.43 23.56 -7.59
C CYS A 52 -1.84 23.06 -6.27
N LEU A 53 -1.51 23.98 -5.36
CA LEU A 53 -1.01 23.64 -4.02
C LEU A 53 -2.00 22.75 -3.27
N PHE A 54 -3.29 23.11 -3.30
CA PHE A 54 -4.35 22.33 -2.68
C PHE A 54 -4.41 20.88 -3.21
N TYR A 55 -4.29 20.68 -4.53
CA TYR A 55 -4.31 19.34 -5.11
C TYR A 55 -3.06 18.53 -4.72
N LEU A 56 -1.87 19.15 -4.74
CA LEU A 56 -0.63 18.47 -4.31
C LEU A 56 -0.73 18.04 -2.84
N ASP A 57 -1.20 18.93 -1.96
CA ASP A 57 -1.40 18.64 -0.54
C ASP A 57 -2.45 17.53 -0.34
N SER A 58 -3.56 17.60 -1.07
CA SER A 58 -4.64 16.60 -0.98
C SER A 58 -4.17 15.20 -1.38
N ILE A 59 -3.34 15.08 -2.42
CA ILE A 59 -2.78 13.79 -2.85
C ILE A 59 -1.76 13.29 -1.81
N SER A 60 -0.90 14.16 -1.27
CA SER A 60 0.03 13.78 -0.20
C SER A 60 -0.70 13.28 1.05
N MET A 61 -1.73 14.01 1.51
CA MET A 61 -2.56 13.64 2.66
C MET A 61 -3.30 12.31 2.45
N SER A 62 -3.84 12.11 1.25
CA SER A 62 -4.51 10.85 0.89
C SER A 62 -3.52 9.69 0.91
N SER A 63 -2.31 9.88 0.37
CA SER A 63 -1.27 8.85 0.36
C SER A 63 -0.83 8.46 1.77
N ALA A 64 -0.65 9.43 2.67
CA ALA A 64 -0.34 9.17 4.07
C ALA A 64 -1.49 8.47 4.81
N THR A 65 -2.73 8.81 4.48
CA THR A 65 -3.92 8.14 5.06
C THR A 65 -4.00 6.69 4.61
N ILE A 66 -3.72 6.38 3.34
CA ILE A 66 -3.68 5.00 2.84
C ILE A 66 -2.58 4.21 3.55
N ASP A 67 -1.38 4.76 3.73
CA ASP A 67 -0.30 4.08 4.46
C ASP A 67 -0.73 3.73 5.90
N LYS A 68 -1.34 4.69 6.60
CA LYS A 68 -1.89 4.47 7.93
C LYS A 68 -2.91 3.33 7.94
N LEU A 69 -3.88 3.35 7.02
CA LEU A 69 -4.90 2.30 6.92
C LEU A 69 -4.29 0.92 6.61
N LEU A 70 -3.25 0.85 5.78
CA LEU A 70 -2.53 -0.41 5.49
C LEU A 70 -1.79 -0.96 6.72
N ASN A 71 -1.29 -0.08 7.58
CA ASN A 71 -0.66 -0.46 8.85
C ASN A 71 -1.68 -0.98 9.86
N GLU A 72 -2.91 -0.47 9.83
CA GLU A 72 -4.02 -0.91 10.68
C GLU A 72 -4.72 -2.17 10.12
N ALA A 73 -4.66 -2.38 8.81
CA ALA A 73 -5.34 -3.48 8.12
C ALA A 73 -4.57 -4.81 8.27
N GLY A 74 -4.73 -5.52 9.39
CA GLY A 74 -4.27 -6.90 9.59
C GLY A 74 -2.97 -7.01 10.36
#